data_AF-A0A562RAV2-F1
#
_entry.id   AF-A0A562RAV2-F1
#
_cell.length_a   1.000
_cell.length_b   1.000
_cell.length_c   1.000
_cell.angle_alpha   90.00
_cell.angle_beta   90.00
_cell.angle_gamma   90.00
#
_symmetry.space_group_name_H-M   'P 1'
#
loop_
_entity.id
_entity.type
_entity.pdbx_description
1 polymer ?
#
loop_
_entity_poly.entity_id
_entity_poly.type
_entity_poly.pdbx_seq_one_letter_code
_entity_poly.pdbx_strand_id
1 'polypeptide(L)'
;MPLKLGNSSKDSKYLKTIKTAIEHNKAHPRHHGVKMQAHHLISGEGMKRTNLGKKIEKFGYDINNLMNLAFIPCTLQGACYLGVQPHRGNHTAAVDQDDYDDDNEPITYHDVVAKRLTDLQLPLAKECKGAADHRNDQIKQDLDKLSARLAKLIQNSPAKLPLTSIAASFTTGSLTGCGGVDSVGLHRPGEACPVKRHHAGNKQGTGQKEEAISFESSIPFTLKPGR
;
A
#
# COMPACT_ATOMS: atom_id res chain seq x y z
N MET A 1 22.40 -18.57 -17.00
CA MET A 1 21.39 -19.04 -16.02
C MET A 1 20.02 -19.05 -16.71
N PRO A 2 19.17 -20.07 -16.52
CA PRO A 2 17.82 -20.08 -17.07
C PRO A 2 17.02 -18.91 -16.51
N LEU A 3 16.16 -18.30 -17.34
CA LEU A 3 15.28 -17.22 -16.90
C LEU A 3 14.31 -17.78 -15.87
N LYS A 4 14.37 -17.29 -14.62
CA LYS A 4 13.36 -17.64 -13.61
C LYS A 4 12.06 -16.94 -14.00
N LEU A 5 11.02 -17.72 -14.23
CA LEU A 5 9.68 -17.18 -14.46
C LEU A 5 9.24 -16.36 -13.25
N GLY A 6 8.56 -15.26 -13.53
CA GLY A 6 7.93 -14.41 -12.55
C GLY A 6 6.64 -15.01 -11.98
N ASN A 7 5.92 -14.20 -11.21
CA ASN A 7 4.64 -14.57 -10.61
C ASN A 7 3.72 -13.34 -10.60
N SER A 8 2.53 -13.45 -11.17
CA SER A 8 1.52 -12.38 -11.18
C SER A 8 0.45 -12.54 -10.09
N SER A 9 0.59 -13.55 -9.24
CA SER A 9 -0.31 -13.83 -8.12
C SER A 9 0.38 -13.65 -6.77
N LYS A 10 -0.40 -13.24 -5.77
CA LYS A 10 0.03 -13.15 -4.37
C LYS A 10 0.48 -14.52 -3.88
N ASP A 11 1.59 -14.57 -3.17
CA ASP A 11 2.05 -15.76 -2.46
C ASP A 11 1.84 -15.63 -0.94
N SER A 12 2.32 -16.59 -0.15
CA SER A 12 2.28 -16.52 1.31
C SER A 12 3.55 -15.91 1.92
N LYS A 13 4.55 -15.54 1.11
CA LYS A 13 5.88 -15.11 1.58
C LYS A 13 6.05 -13.60 1.56
N TYR A 14 5.28 -12.86 0.78
CA TYR A 14 5.36 -11.40 0.66
C TYR A 14 5.41 -10.68 2.02
N LEU A 15 4.59 -11.10 3.00
CA LEU A 15 4.58 -10.50 4.33
C LEU A 15 5.92 -10.67 5.04
N LYS A 16 6.51 -11.87 4.96
CA LYS A 16 7.85 -12.14 5.50
C LYS A 16 8.89 -11.28 4.78
N THR A 17 8.82 -11.19 3.45
CA THR A 17 9.74 -10.38 2.63
C THR A 17 9.79 -8.93 3.09
N ILE A 18 8.63 -8.27 3.23
CA ILE A 18 8.61 -6.86 3.66
C ILE A 18 8.90 -6.69 5.16
N LYS A 19 8.49 -7.63 6.02
CA LYS A 19 8.87 -7.63 7.46
C LYS A 19 10.40 -7.65 7.61
N THR A 20 11.10 -8.53 6.88
CA THR A 20 12.58 -8.60 6.88
C THR A 20 13.21 -7.32 6.36
N ALA A 21 12.65 -6.70 5.31
CA ALA A 21 13.19 -5.46 4.75
C ALA A 21 13.21 -4.28 5.74
N ILE A 22 12.28 -4.23 6.70
CA ILE A 22 12.20 -3.17 7.71
C ILE A 22 12.80 -3.56 9.07
N GLU A 23 13.26 -4.80 9.24
CA GLU A 23 13.69 -5.35 10.53
C GLU A 23 14.82 -4.53 11.19
N HIS A 24 15.78 -4.10 10.37
CA HIS A 24 16.91 -3.27 10.79
C HIS A 24 16.61 -1.77 10.74
N ASN A 25 15.51 -1.36 10.10
CA ASN A 25 15.08 0.03 10.09
C ASN A 25 14.31 0.34 11.38
N LYS A 26 15.03 0.56 12.48
CA LYS A 26 14.42 0.84 13.80
C LYS A 26 13.55 2.09 13.83
N ALA A 27 13.71 3.01 12.88
CA ALA A 27 12.86 4.20 12.75
C ALA A 27 11.55 3.94 11.97
N HIS A 28 11.28 2.72 11.51
CA HIS A 28 10.05 2.42 10.78
C HIS A 28 8.81 2.57 11.69
N PRO A 29 7.72 3.26 11.27
CA PRO A 29 6.56 3.52 12.14
C PRO A 29 5.93 2.26 12.77
N ARG A 30 5.99 1.13 12.06
CA ARG A 30 5.54 -0.18 12.57
C ARG A 30 6.20 -0.57 13.89
N HIS A 31 7.46 -0.20 14.11
CA HIS A 31 8.20 -0.49 15.34
C HIS A 31 7.88 0.49 16.47
N HIS A 32 7.02 1.47 16.22
CA HIS A 32 6.68 2.59 17.11
C HIS A 32 5.15 2.74 17.28
N GLY A 33 4.46 1.60 17.38
CA GLY A 33 3.03 1.54 17.69
C GLY A 33 2.08 1.83 16.53
N VAL A 34 2.54 2.30 15.37
CA VAL A 34 1.67 2.44 14.21
C VAL A 34 1.34 1.05 13.65
N LYS A 35 0.07 0.65 13.73
CA LYS A 35 -0.40 -0.60 13.15
C LYS A 35 -0.47 -0.47 11.62
N MET A 36 0.21 -1.37 10.92
CA MET A 36 0.33 -1.32 9.45
C MET A 36 0.09 -2.71 8.85
N GLN A 37 -0.39 -2.75 7.61
CA GLN A 37 -0.60 -3.96 6.81
C GLN A 37 0.27 -3.90 5.55
N ALA A 38 0.78 -5.07 5.14
CA ALA A 38 1.48 -5.19 3.88
C ALA A 38 0.46 -5.14 2.74
N HIS A 39 0.78 -4.39 1.70
CA HIS A 39 -0.12 -4.16 0.57
C HIS A 39 0.65 -4.24 -0.76
N HIS A 40 0.05 -4.86 -1.76
CA HIS A 40 0.60 -4.94 -3.12
C HIS A 40 0.19 -3.71 -3.94
N LEU A 41 1.14 -2.81 -4.19
CA LEU A 41 0.89 -1.55 -4.92
C LEU A 41 0.38 -1.79 -6.34
N ILE A 42 0.97 -2.75 -7.05
CA ILE A 42 0.34 -3.36 -8.22
C ILE A 42 -0.37 -4.60 -7.69
N SER A 43 -1.70 -4.55 -7.60
CA SER A 43 -2.47 -5.67 -7.08
C SER A 43 -2.58 -6.83 -8.08
N GLY A 44 -2.70 -8.04 -7.55
CA GLY A 44 -2.95 -9.23 -8.37
C GLY A 44 -4.24 -9.11 -9.19
N GLU A 45 -5.29 -8.52 -8.61
CA GLU A 45 -6.55 -8.29 -9.31
C GLU A 45 -6.42 -7.25 -10.44
N GLY A 46 -5.70 -6.16 -10.21
CA GLY A 46 -5.38 -5.19 -11.26
C GLY A 46 -4.60 -5.83 -12.40
N MET A 47 -3.63 -6.71 -12.06
CA MET A 47 -2.87 -7.48 -13.05
C MET A 47 -3.77 -8.44 -13.85
N LYS A 48 -4.69 -9.17 -13.19
CA LYS A 48 -5.65 -10.07 -13.84
C LYS A 48 -6.52 -9.35 -14.86
N ARG A 49 -7.07 -8.17 -14.49
CA ARG A 49 -7.94 -7.36 -15.37
C ARG A 49 -7.28 -6.92 -16.68
N THR A 50 -5.95 -6.78 -16.71
CA THR A 50 -5.24 -6.43 -17.94
C THR A 50 -5.04 -7.60 -18.91
N ASN A 51 -5.16 -8.85 -18.44
CA ASN A 51 -4.70 -10.05 -19.15
C ASN A 51 -3.19 -10.03 -19.53
N LEU A 52 -2.37 -9.15 -18.92
CA LEU A 52 -0.94 -9.05 -19.18
C LEU A 52 -0.08 -9.91 -18.24
N GLY A 53 -0.65 -10.41 -17.13
CA GLY A 53 0.08 -11.15 -16.08
C GLY A 53 1.00 -12.23 -16.62
N LYS A 54 0.47 -13.21 -17.38
CA LYS A 54 1.26 -14.31 -17.98
C LYS A 54 2.33 -13.83 -18.97
N LYS A 55 2.16 -12.66 -19.59
CA LYS A 55 3.16 -12.08 -20.48
C LYS A 55 4.28 -11.47 -19.64
N ILE A 56 3.94 -10.67 -18.63
CA ILE A 56 4.87 -10.03 -17.70
C ILE A 56 5.69 -11.06 -16.91
N GLU A 57 5.08 -12.17 -16.47
CA GLU A 57 5.77 -13.29 -15.80
C GLU A 57 6.90 -13.88 -16.65
N LYS A 58 6.75 -13.93 -17.98
CA LYS A 58 7.80 -14.45 -18.88
C LYS A 58 9.03 -13.56 -18.95
N PHE A 59 8.90 -12.29 -18.57
CA PHE A 59 10.01 -11.35 -18.40
C PHE A 59 10.56 -11.35 -16.96
N GLY A 60 10.11 -12.31 -16.13
CA GLY A 60 10.67 -12.56 -14.79
C GLY A 60 10.22 -11.58 -13.71
N TYR A 61 9.13 -10.81 -13.93
CA TYR A 61 8.57 -9.94 -12.91
C TYR A 61 7.72 -10.74 -11.91
N ASP A 62 7.99 -10.55 -10.62
CA ASP A 62 7.25 -11.16 -9.51
C ASP A 62 6.50 -10.06 -8.76
N ILE A 63 5.17 -10.16 -8.69
CA ILE A 63 4.31 -9.20 -7.99
C ILE A 63 4.61 -9.16 -6.48
N ASN A 64 5.20 -10.22 -5.92
CA ASN A 64 5.60 -10.33 -4.52
C ASN A 64 6.99 -9.74 -4.25
N ASN A 65 7.61 -9.11 -5.25
CA ASN A 65 8.88 -8.45 -5.06
C ASN A 65 8.75 -7.27 -4.09
N LEU A 66 9.85 -6.98 -3.38
CA LEU A 66 9.88 -5.94 -2.36
C LEU A 66 9.50 -4.54 -2.89
N MET A 67 9.87 -4.21 -4.13
CA MET A 67 9.56 -2.94 -4.79
C MET A 67 8.08 -2.79 -5.21
N ASN A 68 7.27 -3.83 -5.03
CA ASN A 68 5.83 -3.78 -5.20
C ASN A 68 5.05 -3.88 -3.88
N LEU A 69 5.73 -4.05 -2.75
CA LEU A 69 5.11 -4.15 -1.44
C LEU A 69 5.29 -2.83 -0.68
N ALA A 70 4.29 -2.42 0.10
CA ALA A 70 4.45 -1.33 1.07
C ALA A 70 3.71 -1.64 2.37
N PHE A 71 4.20 -1.14 3.50
CA PHE A 71 3.40 -1.10 4.72
C PHE A 71 2.52 0.16 4.70
N ILE A 72 1.21 -0.04 4.79
CA ILE A 72 0.21 1.04 4.86
C ILE A 72 -0.46 0.98 6.23
N PRO A 73 -0.66 2.11 6.93
CA PRO A 73 -1.35 2.11 8.21
C PRO A 73 -2.76 1.50 8.10
N CYS A 74 -3.11 0.63 9.04
CA CYS A 74 -4.36 -0.11 9.05
C CYS A 74 -5.29 0.30 10.19
N THR A 75 -4.98 1.35 10.92
CA THR A 75 -5.89 1.99 11.88
C THR A 75 -6.18 3.43 11.45
N LEU A 76 -7.30 4.00 11.90
CA LEU A 76 -7.62 5.37 11.51
C LEU A 76 -6.65 6.36 12.16
N GLN A 77 -6.21 6.11 13.40
CA GLN A 77 -5.29 6.94 14.15
C GLN A 77 -3.89 6.92 13.54
N GLY A 78 -3.35 5.72 13.26
CA GLY A 78 -2.07 5.58 12.56
C GLY A 78 -2.08 6.22 11.18
N ALA A 79 -3.15 6.02 10.40
CA ALA A 79 -3.35 6.66 9.10
C ALA A 79 -3.42 8.19 9.20
N CYS A 80 -4.19 8.67 10.17
CA CYS A 80 -4.39 10.10 10.44
C CYS A 80 -3.05 10.76 10.75
N TYR A 81 -2.26 10.12 11.62
CA TYR A 81 -0.96 10.58 12.06
C TYR A 81 0.11 10.57 10.97
N LEU A 82 0.19 9.49 10.18
CA LEU A 82 1.15 9.39 9.09
C LEU A 82 0.76 10.21 7.85
N GLY A 83 -0.46 10.74 7.79
CA GLY A 83 -0.93 11.47 6.61
C GLY A 83 -1.12 10.56 5.40
N VAL A 84 -1.52 9.31 5.63
CA VAL A 84 -1.77 8.28 4.60
C VAL A 84 -3.19 7.77 4.82
N GLN A 85 -3.94 7.47 3.74
CA GLN A 85 -5.23 6.81 3.91
C GLN A 85 -5.08 5.41 4.53
N PRO A 86 -6.07 4.95 5.31
CA PRO A 86 -5.99 3.63 5.91
C PRO A 86 -6.11 2.53 4.84
N HIS A 87 -5.32 1.48 4.98
CA HIS A 87 -5.61 0.19 4.34
C HIS A 87 -6.63 -0.57 5.18
N ARG A 88 -7.53 -1.28 4.50
CA ARG A 88 -8.53 -2.16 5.11
C ARG A 88 -8.62 -3.42 4.26
N GLY A 89 -7.86 -4.45 4.65
CA GLY A 89 -8.14 -5.80 4.20
C GLY A 89 -9.55 -6.25 4.61
N ASN A 90 -10.01 -7.38 4.08
CA ASN A 90 -11.35 -7.88 4.32
C ASN A 90 -11.60 -8.17 5.83
N HIS A 91 -12.72 -7.66 6.33
CA HIS A 91 -13.46 -8.06 7.54
C HIS A 91 -13.32 -7.32 8.88
N THR A 92 -14.47 -7.38 9.53
CA THR A 92 -14.95 -6.99 10.84
C THR A 92 -14.19 -7.60 12.02
N ALA A 93 -13.88 -6.76 13.01
CA ALA A 93 -13.51 -7.07 14.40
C ALA A 93 -12.06 -7.51 14.71
N ALA A 94 -11.55 -6.94 15.81
CA ALA A 94 -10.28 -7.16 16.51
C ALA A 94 -8.99 -7.12 15.66
N VAL A 95 -8.18 -6.08 15.88
CA VAL A 95 -6.85 -5.93 15.29
C VAL A 95 -5.88 -6.90 15.98
N ASP A 96 -5.97 -8.19 15.66
CA ASP A 96 -4.96 -9.19 16.01
C ASP A 96 -3.95 -9.30 14.87
N GLN A 97 -2.66 -9.20 15.22
CA GLN A 97 -1.63 -8.62 14.36
C GLN A 97 -1.05 -9.49 13.24
N ASP A 98 -1.59 -10.68 12.98
CA ASP A 98 -1.02 -11.59 11.99
C ASP A 98 -2.13 -12.25 11.16
N ASP A 99 -1.89 -12.27 9.85
CA ASP A 99 -2.76 -12.69 8.73
C ASP A 99 -3.84 -11.69 8.29
N TYR A 100 -3.59 -11.07 7.13
CA TYR A 100 -4.52 -10.15 6.50
C TYR A 100 -4.58 -10.32 4.99
N ASP A 101 -5.81 -10.38 4.51
CA ASP A 101 -6.15 -10.58 3.11
C ASP A 101 -6.44 -9.23 2.41
N ASP A 102 -5.81 -9.01 1.26
CA ASP A 102 -5.74 -7.73 0.53
C ASP A 102 -6.83 -7.66 -0.57
N ASP A 103 -7.81 -8.56 -0.47
CA ASP A 103 -8.58 -8.99 -1.64
C ASP A 103 -9.86 -8.17 -1.87
N ASN A 104 -10.18 -7.22 -0.98
CA ASN A 104 -11.39 -6.40 -1.05
C ASN A 104 -11.10 -4.89 -1.03
N GLU A 105 -10.26 -4.44 -1.94
CA GLU A 105 -10.13 -3.03 -2.24
C GLU A 105 -11.35 -2.56 -3.07
N PRO A 106 -11.69 -1.27 -3.07
CA PRO A 106 -12.74 -0.76 -3.94
C PRO A 106 -12.45 -1.20 -5.38
N ILE A 107 -13.46 -1.68 -6.12
CA ILE A 107 -13.34 -2.07 -7.55
C ILE A 107 -12.58 -1.00 -8.35
N THR A 108 -12.76 0.28 -7.98
CA THR A 108 -12.07 1.43 -8.55
C THR A 108 -10.54 1.41 -8.40
N TYR A 109 -9.99 0.88 -7.31
CA TYR A 109 -8.54 0.79 -7.12
C TYR A 109 -7.93 -0.15 -8.17
N HIS A 110 -8.44 -1.38 -8.24
CA HIS A 110 -7.95 -2.39 -9.18
C HIS A 110 -8.13 -1.95 -10.64
N ASP A 111 -9.21 -1.23 -10.96
CA ASP A 111 -9.42 -0.64 -12.29
C ASP A 111 -8.38 0.43 -12.62
N VAL A 112 -8.06 1.32 -11.66
CA VAL A 112 -7.01 2.32 -11.86
C VAL A 112 -5.66 1.64 -12.05
N VAL A 113 -5.33 0.62 -11.26
CA VAL A 113 -4.09 -0.17 -11.43
C VAL A 113 -4.05 -0.82 -12.81
N ALA A 114 -5.13 -1.50 -13.23
CA ALA A 114 -5.22 -2.16 -14.54
C ALA A 114 -5.07 -1.16 -15.70
N LYS A 115 -5.73 0.00 -15.59
CA LYS A 115 -5.59 1.07 -16.57
C LYS A 115 -4.14 1.57 -16.62
N ARG A 116 -3.50 1.83 -15.48
CA ARG A 116 -2.11 2.31 -15.42
C ARG A 116 -1.12 1.30 -15.97
N LEU A 117 -1.32 0.01 -15.71
CA LEU A 117 -0.53 -1.08 -16.30
C LEU A 117 -0.67 -1.11 -17.82
N THR A 118 -1.89 -0.93 -18.34
CA THR A 118 -2.15 -0.90 -19.78
C THR A 118 -1.51 0.34 -20.43
N ASP A 119 -1.61 1.49 -19.77
CA ASP A 119 -1.04 2.77 -20.22
C ASP A 119 0.51 2.75 -20.27
N LEU A 120 1.18 1.80 -19.59
CA LEU A 120 2.64 1.63 -19.69
C LEU A 120 3.10 1.15 -21.08
N GLN A 121 2.22 0.51 -21.86
CA GLN A 121 2.54 -0.03 -23.19
C GLN A 121 3.83 -0.88 -23.20
N LEU A 122 3.96 -1.79 -22.22
CA LEU A 122 5.16 -2.60 -22.04
C LEU A 122 5.49 -3.40 -23.31
N PRO A 123 6.79 -3.53 -23.68
CA PRO A 123 7.24 -4.21 -24.89
C PRO A 123 7.19 -5.74 -24.76
N LEU A 124 5.97 -6.30 -24.65
CA LEU A 124 5.71 -7.71 -24.31
C LEU A 124 5.73 -8.68 -25.51
N ALA A 125 6.20 -8.26 -26.69
CA ALA A 125 6.20 -9.09 -27.90
C ALA A 125 7.22 -10.24 -27.85
N LYS A 126 6.80 -11.42 -28.32
CA LYS A 126 7.60 -12.67 -28.35
C LYS A 126 8.71 -12.59 -29.40
N GLU A 127 9.86 -12.07 -29.02
CA GLU A 127 11.14 -12.40 -29.68
C GLU A 127 12.23 -12.48 -28.62
N CYS A 128 12.10 -13.40 -27.64
CA CYS A 128 13.13 -13.55 -26.61
C CYS A 128 14.26 -14.44 -27.13
N LYS A 129 15.39 -13.83 -27.50
CA LYS A 129 16.68 -14.53 -27.65
C LYS A 129 17.35 -14.63 -26.27
N GLY A 130 16.87 -15.55 -25.43
CA GLY A 130 17.57 -15.97 -24.20
C GLY A 130 17.70 -14.92 -23.08
N ALA A 131 18.58 -15.22 -22.12
CA ALA A 131 18.64 -14.60 -20.78
C ALA A 131 19.25 -13.19 -20.71
N ALA A 132 19.66 -12.59 -21.84
CA ALA A 132 20.31 -11.28 -21.91
C ALA A 132 19.40 -10.21 -22.56
N ASP A 133 18.09 -10.41 -22.47
CA ASP A 133 17.13 -9.46 -23.03
C ASP A 133 16.99 -8.25 -22.11
N HIS A 134 17.55 -7.11 -22.53
CA HIS A 134 17.47 -5.82 -21.83
C HIS A 134 16.01 -5.41 -21.52
N ARG A 135 15.02 -5.95 -22.23
CA ARG A 135 13.60 -5.71 -21.94
C ARG A 135 13.16 -6.24 -20.58
N ASN A 136 13.79 -7.29 -20.05
CA ASN A 136 13.46 -7.82 -18.72
C ASN A 136 13.68 -6.74 -17.64
N ASP A 137 14.86 -6.12 -17.67
CA ASP A 137 15.21 -5.09 -16.70
C ASP A 137 14.39 -3.82 -16.93
N GLN A 138 14.13 -3.46 -18.18
CA GLN A 138 13.25 -2.33 -18.52
C GLN A 138 11.83 -2.53 -17.97
N ILE A 139 11.22 -3.69 -18.21
CA ILE A 139 9.86 -4.01 -17.74
C ILE A 139 9.81 -3.97 -16.21
N LYS A 140 10.80 -4.56 -15.53
CA LYS A 140 10.89 -4.51 -14.07
C LYS A 140 11.00 -3.07 -13.57
N GLN A 141 11.89 -2.27 -14.13
CA GLN A 141 12.05 -0.86 -13.76
C GLN A 141 10.78 -0.05 -13.98
N ASP A 142 10.03 -0.29 -15.06
CA ASP A 142 8.79 0.42 -15.35
C ASP A 142 7.66 0.03 -14.40
N LEU A 143 7.61 -1.24 -13.99
CA LEU A 143 6.69 -1.72 -12.96
C LEU A 143 7.06 -1.18 -11.58
N ASP A 144 8.35 -1.17 -11.20
CA ASP A 144 8.81 -0.57 -9.94
C ASP A 144 8.51 0.94 -9.88
N LYS A 145 8.72 1.65 -11.00
CA LYS A 145 8.31 3.07 -11.15
C LYS A 145 6.80 3.22 -11.02
N LEU A 146 6.00 2.28 -11.55
CA LEU A 146 4.56 2.29 -11.38
C LEU A 146 4.19 2.09 -9.90
N SER A 147 4.73 1.10 -9.21
CA SER A 147 4.50 0.88 -7.76
C SER A 147 4.84 2.14 -6.97
N ALA A 148 5.99 2.78 -7.23
CA ALA A 148 6.36 4.03 -6.59
C ALA A 148 5.38 5.20 -6.87
N ARG A 149 4.81 5.27 -8.09
CA ARG A 149 3.77 6.25 -8.42
C ARG A 149 2.45 5.96 -7.71
N LEU A 150 2.06 4.69 -7.60
CA LEU A 150 0.85 4.28 -6.89
C LEU A 150 0.95 4.59 -5.39
N ALA A 151 2.10 4.30 -4.76
CA ALA A 151 2.37 4.70 -3.37
C ALA A 151 2.22 6.21 -3.16
N LYS A 152 2.75 7.03 -4.07
CA LYS A 152 2.57 8.50 -4.04
C LYS A 152 1.11 8.92 -4.19
N LEU A 153 0.33 8.25 -5.04
CA LEU A 153 -1.10 8.55 -5.20
C LEU A 153 -1.89 8.16 -3.95
N ILE A 154 -1.60 6.99 -3.37
CA ILE A 154 -2.23 6.52 -2.12
C ILE A 154 -2.06 7.56 -1.01
N GLN A 155 -0.86 8.15 -0.88
CA GLN A 155 -0.60 9.15 0.16
C GLN A 155 -1.07 10.57 -0.22
N ASN A 156 -0.63 11.07 -1.37
CA ASN A 156 -0.72 12.50 -1.71
C ASN A 156 -1.98 12.86 -2.50
N SER A 157 -2.70 11.88 -3.03
CA SER A 157 -3.93 12.09 -3.78
C SER A 157 -4.92 10.94 -3.50
N PRO A 158 -5.28 10.70 -2.23
CA PRO A 158 -5.99 9.49 -1.84
C PRO A 158 -7.36 9.35 -2.52
N ALA A 159 -8.01 10.47 -2.89
CA ALA A 159 -9.24 10.46 -3.68
C ALA A 159 -9.08 9.89 -5.11
N LYS A 160 -7.87 9.92 -5.68
CA LYS A 160 -7.57 9.39 -7.03
C LYS A 160 -7.26 7.89 -7.01
N LEU A 161 -6.90 7.35 -5.85
CA LEU A 161 -6.57 5.94 -5.67
C LEU A 161 -7.03 5.50 -4.27
N PRO A 162 -8.35 5.41 -4.04
CA PRO A 162 -8.92 5.15 -2.73
C PRO A 162 -8.79 3.67 -2.35
N LEU A 163 -8.30 3.41 -1.14
CA LEU A 163 -8.29 2.12 -0.45
C LEU A 163 -9.53 1.97 0.43
N THR A 164 -10.19 3.07 0.79
CA THR A 164 -11.44 3.10 1.57
C THR A 164 -12.36 4.22 1.09
N SER A 165 -13.63 4.17 1.49
CA SER A 165 -14.61 5.23 1.19
C SER A 165 -14.26 6.60 1.79
N ILE A 166 -13.38 6.63 2.81
CA ILE A 166 -12.99 7.84 3.53
C ILE A 166 -11.60 8.36 3.13
N ALA A 167 -11.02 7.80 2.05
CA ALA A 167 -9.67 8.12 1.58
C ALA A 167 -9.39 9.63 1.50
N ALA A 168 -10.31 10.41 0.94
CA ALA A 168 -10.17 11.85 0.76
C ALA A 168 -9.93 12.62 2.08
N SER A 169 -10.48 12.13 3.19
CA SER A 169 -10.30 12.72 4.54
C SER A 169 -8.84 12.71 5.00
N PHE A 170 -8.02 11.84 4.44
CA PHE A 170 -6.61 11.66 4.81
C PHE A 170 -5.64 12.49 3.98
N THR A 171 -6.12 13.25 2.98
CA THR A 171 -5.30 14.17 2.19
C THR A 171 -4.46 15.08 3.09
N THR A 172 -3.20 15.30 2.71
CA THR A 172 -2.29 16.20 3.42
C THR A 172 -2.93 17.58 3.62
N GLY A 173 -2.89 18.09 4.85
CA GLY A 173 -3.49 19.38 5.22
C GLY A 173 -4.98 19.33 5.57
N SER A 174 -5.70 18.23 5.30
CA SER A 174 -7.09 18.07 5.75
C SER A 174 -7.16 17.97 7.27
N LEU A 175 -8.04 18.73 7.92
CA LEU A 175 -8.29 18.64 9.36
C LEU A 175 -9.13 17.41 9.75
N THR A 176 -9.81 16.77 8.79
CA THR A 176 -10.72 15.64 9.03
C THR A 176 -9.97 14.40 9.51
N GLY A 177 -9.08 13.83 8.70
CA GLY A 177 -8.34 12.62 9.07
C GLY A 177 -9.28 11.50 9.57
N CYS A 178 -8.99 10.98 10.77
CA CYS A 178 -9.82 9.95 11.42
C CYS A 178 -11.21 10.44 11.89
N GLY A 179 -11.48 11.75 11.95
CA GLY A 179 -12.76 12.30 12.42
C GLY A 179 -13.13 11.92 13.86
N GLY A 180 -12.15 11.52 14.68
CA GLY A 180 -12.39 11.12 16.07
C GLY A 180 -13.04 9.73 16.24
N VAL A 181 -13.01 8.87 15.22
CA VAL A 181 -13.55 7.50 15.28
C VAL A 181 -12.51 6.44 14.95
N ASP A 182 -12.84 5.17 15.24
CA ASP A 182 -11.95 4.02 15.05
C ASP A 182 -12.28 3.18 13.79
N SER A 183 -13.44 3.42 13.18
CA SER A 183 -13.93 2.61 12.07
C SER A 183 -14.44 3.45 10.90
N VAL A 184 -14.27 2.92 9.69
CA VAL A 184 -14.66 3.60 8.45
C VAL A 184 -16.17 3.86 8.42
N GLY A 185 -16.99 2.92 8.90
CA GLY A 185 -18.45 3.07 8.91
C GLY A 185 -18.99 4.13 9.88
N LEU A 186 -18.23 4.46 10.92
CA LEU A 186 -18.58 5.53 11.87
C LEU A 186 -18.04 6.90 11.43
N HIS A 187 -17.16 6.94 10.43
CA HIS A 187 -16.60 8.20 9.94
C HIS A 187 -17.68 9.05 9.28
N ARG A 188 -17.60 10.37 9.48
CA ARG A 188 -18.52 11.35 8.91
C ARG A 188 -17.72 12.45 8.21
N PRO A 189 -18.10 12.84 6.98
CA PRO A 189 -17.47 13.97 6.30
C PRO A 189 -17.58 15.25 7.14
N GLY A 190 -16.52 16.04 7.17
CA GLY A 190 -16.49 17.33 7.88
C GLY A 190 -16.08 17.27 9.35
N GLU A 191 -16.16 16.10 10.00
CA GLU A 191 -15.71 15.95 11.39
C GLU A 191 -14.19 16.01 11.49
N ALA A 192 -13.68 16.99 12.25
CA ALA A 192 -12.25 17.17 12.43
C ALA A 192 -11.67 16.12 13.39
N CYS A 193 -10.42 15.72 13.17
CA CYS A 193 -9.69 14.93 14.14
C CYS A 193 -9.51 15.75 15.44
N PRO A 194 -9.97 15.25 16.60
CA PRO A 194 -9.97 16.02 17.87
C PRO A 194 -8.56 16.35 18.36
N VAL A 195 -7.55 15.56 17.96
CA VAL A 195 -6.14 15.79 18.29
C VAL A 195 -5.35 16.38 17.12
N LYS A 196 -6.03 17.01 16.16
CA LYS A 196 -5.43 17.67 14.99
C LYS A 196 -4.44 16.77 14.26
N ARG A 197 -4.82 15.50 14.10
CA ARG A 197 -4.05 14.41 13.49
C ARG A 197 -2.78 14.00 14.22
N HIS A 198 -2.49 14.55 15.39
CA HIS A 198 -1.27 14.22 16.12
C HIS A 198 -1.58 13.17 17.21
N HIS A 199 -1.54 11.89 16.83
CA HIS A 199 -1.88 10.75 17.70
C HIS A 199 -0.71 10.18 18.51
N ALA A 200 0.52 10.69 18.33
CA ALA A 200 1.67 10.26 19.13
C ALA A 200 1.49 10.58 20.62
N GLY A 201 1.99 9.68 21.48
CA GLY A 201 1.88 9.80 22.94
C GLY A 201 0.47 9.56 23.46
N ASN A 202 -0.27 8.61 22.86
CA ASN A 202 -1.65 8.24 23.24
C ASN A 202 -2.64 9.41 23.18
N LYS A 203 -2.45 10.33 22.24
CA LYS A 203 -3.41 11.39 21.98
C LYS A 203 -4.55 10.83 21.13
N GLN A 204 -5.75 10.80 21.69
CA GLN A 204 -6.95 10.40 20.96
C GLN A 204 -8.19 11.20 21.36
N GLY A 205 -9.24 11.10 20.56
CA GLY A 205 -10.56 11.64 20.88
C GLY A 205 -11.28 10.82 21.95
N THR A 206 -12.32 11.42 22.53
CA THR A 206 -13.23 10.71 23.44
C THR A 206 -13.82 9.47 22.76
N GLY A 207 -13.64 8.30 23.36
CA GLY A 207 -14.17 7.03 22.86
C GLY A 207 -13.33 6.33 21.79
N GLN A 208 -12.22 6.93 21.34
CA GLN A 208 -11.25 6.25 20.48
C GLN A 208 -10.36 5.30 21.30
N LYS A 209 -9.97 4.18 20.69
CA LYS A 209 -8.98 3.27 21.26
C LYS A 209 -7.58 3.87 21.27
N GLU A 210 -6.83 3.52 22.32
CA GLU A 210 -5.40 3.82 22.41
C GLU A 210 -4.58 2.86 21.57
N GLU A 211 -3.56 3.39 20.89
CA GLU A 211 -2.70 2.60 19.99
C GLU A 211 -1.22 2.61 20.37
N ALA A 212 -0.82 3.25 21.48
CA ALA A 212 0.57 3.32 21.91
C ALA A 212 1.52 3.86 20.82
N ILE A 213 1.03 4.79 19.98
CA ILE A 213 1.83 5.38 18.92
C ILE A 213 2.94 6.23 19.55
N SER A 214 4.18 5.80 19.41
CA SER A 214 5.38 6.50 19.86
C SER A 214 6.23 7.01 18.68
N PHE A 215 5.75 6.85 17.45
CA PHE A 215 6.50 7.23 16.27
C PHE A 215 6.69 8.74 16.26
N GLU A 216 7.94 9.20 16.27
CA GLU A 216 8.28 10.61 16.10
C GLU A 216 9.24 10.74 14.92
N SER A 217 9.01 11.71 14.06
CA SER A 217 9.89 12.00 12.94
C SER A 217 10.02 13.49 12.74
N SER A 218 11.25 13.94 12.53
CA SER A 218 11.55 15.32 12.15
C SER A 218 11.12 15.66 10.71
N ILE A 219 10.80 14.64 9.92
CA ILE A 219 10.29 14.78 8.55
C ILE A 219 8.94 14.10 8.41
N PRO A 220 8.03 14.62 7.55
CA PRO A 220 6.79 13.93 7.25
C PRO A 220 7.06 12.52 6.73
N PHE A 221 6.28 11.55 7.23
CA PHE A 221 6.33 10.17 6.74
C PHE A 221 6.09 10.16 5.22
N THR A 222 6.83 9.30 4.51
CA THR A 222 6.65 9.10 3.06
C THR A 222 6.44 7.62 2.81
N LEU A 223 5.25 7.26 2.32
CA LEU A 223 4.94 5.92 1.87
C LEU A 223 5.81 5.58 0.65
N LYS A 224 6.53 4.47 0.72
CA LYS A 224 7.38 4.01 -0.38
C LYS A 224 7.27 2.50 -0.54
N PRO A 225 7.51 1.97 -1.74
CA PRO A 225 7.70 0.55 -1.87
C PRO A 225 8.93 0.07 -1.07
N GLY A 226 8.87 -1.18 -0.62
CA GLY A 226 9.92 -1.89 0.07
C GLY A 226 10.15 -1.54 1.53
N ARG A 227 9.33 -0.65 2.11
CA ARG A 227 9.40 -0.29 3.52
C ARG A 227 8.05 0.20 4.02
#